data_AF-A0A2S7IUQ1-F1
#
_entry.id   AF-A0A2S7IUQ1-F1
#
_cell.length_a   1.000
_cell.length_b   1.000
_cell.length_c   1.000
_cell.angle_alpha   90.00
_cell.angle_beta   90.00
_cell.angle_gamma   90.00
#
_symmetry.space_group_name_H-M   'P 1'
#
loop_
_entity.id
_entity.type
_entity.pdbx_description
1 polymer ?
#
loop_
_entity_poly.entity_id
_entity_poly.type
_entity_poly.pdbx_seq_one_letter_code
_entity_poly.pdbx_strand_id
1 'polypeptide(L)'
;MALYYIALEGVTRHGLQVATKNILQGSLGHPFLPDPPELRQECNKVMKPILDAMAWDANRDRILREQREEQRQRSQSQSTWTPESRARATEKWQSVKAAMQDKRDEENSYDAAMARLQAAAEANGHELDLETMKPVSTGSFKQAGRAA
;
A
#
# COMPACT_ATOMS: atom_id res chain seq x y z
N MET A 1 7.42 -24.82 37.19
CA MET A 1 5.96 -24.57 37.06
C MET A 1 5.62 -23.08 37.00
N ALA A 2 6.08 -22.23 37.93
CA ALA A 2 5.78 -20.79 37.92
C ALA A 2 6.11 -20.07 36.59
N LEU A 3 7.23 -20.42 35.94
CA LEU A 3 7.65 -19.81 34.67
C LEU A 3 6.70 -20.08 33.50
N TYR A 4 6.02 -21.24 33.48
CA TYR A 4 5.03 -21.54 32.43
C TYR A 4 3.79 -20.67 32.57
N TYR A 5 3.34 -20.40 33.80
CA TYR A 5 2.22 -19.49 34.02
C TYR A 5 2.52 -18.06 33.57
N ILE A 6 3.74 -17.58 33.82
CA ILE A 6 4.20 -16.27 33.33
C ILE A 6 4.32 -16.27 31.78
N ALA A 7 4.81 -17.35 31.19
CA ALA A 7 4.91 -17.48 29.74
C ALA A 7 3.52 -17.49 29.06
N LEU A 8 2.50 -18.03 29.73
CA LEU A 8 1.13 -18.11 29.23
C LEU A 8 0.29 -16.87 29.56
N GLU A 9 0.82 -15.94 30.34
CA GLU A 9 0.10 -14.72 30.71
C GLU A 9 -0.24 -13.88 29.47
N GLY A 10 -1.52 -13.56 29.30
CA GLY A 10 -2.03 -12.79 28.16
C GLY A 10 -2.08 -13.55 26.83
N VAL A 11 -1.73 -14.84 26.80
CA VAL A 11 -1.83 -15.68 25.60
C VAL A 11 -3.28 -16.12 25.39
N THR A 12 -3.78 -15.96 24.17
CA THR A 12 -5.13 -16.43 23.82
C THR A 12 -5.15 -17.95 23.69
N ARG A 13 -6.30 -18.58 23.94
CA ARG A 13 -6.49 -20.03 23.75
C ARG A 13 -6.10 -20.48 22.33
N HIS A 14 -6.42 -19.66 21.33
CA HIS A 14 -6.03 -19.92 19.94
C HIS A 14 -4.50 -19.89 19.77
N GLY A 15 -3.83 -18.87 20.30
CA GLY A 15 -2.37 -18.75 20.23
C GLY A 15 -1.67 -19.98 20.80
N LEU A 16 -2.13 -20.45 21.95
CA LEU A 16 -1.60 -21.65 22.60
C LEU A 16 -1.83 -22.93 21.79
N GLN A 17 -3.04 -23.15 21.28
CA GLN A 17 -3.37 -24.35 20.51
C GLN A 17 -2.54 -24.46 19.23
N VAL A 18 -2.40 -23.36 18.49
CA VAL A 18 -1.64 -23.35 17.24
C VAL A 18 -0.13 -23.38 17.49
N ALA A 19 0.37 -22.68 18.52
CA ALA A 19 1.77 -22.78 18.92
C ALA A 19 2.13 -24.23 19.29
N THR A 20 1.27 -24.91 20.07
CA THR A 20 1.48 -26.33 20.44
C THR A 20 1.50 -27.22 19.21
N LYS A 21 0.60 -27.00 18.24
CA LYS A 21 0.58 -27.73 16.97
C LYS A 21 1.87 -27.51 16.17
N ASN A 22 2.36 -26.28 16.10
CA ASN A 22 3.60 -25.94 15.38
C ASN A 22 4.82 -26.60 16.05
N ILE A 23 4.86 -26.60 17.38
CA ILE A 23 5.92 -27.27 18.15
C ILE A 23 5.91 -28.78 17.89
N LEU A 24 4.73 -29.42 17.87
CA LEU A 24 4.59 -30.83 17.51
C LEU A 24 5.00 -31.12 16.04
N GLN A 25 4.92 -30.12 15.16
CA GLN A 25 5.41 -30.20 13.78
C GLN A 25 6.91 -29.89 13.64
N GLY A 26 7.61 -29.64 14.75
CA GLY A 26 9.04 -29.42 14.77
C GLY A 26 9.47 -27.96 14.60
N SER A 27 8.62 -26.97 14.93
CA SER A 27 8.98 -25.56 14.76
C SER A 27 10.20 -25.11 15.58
N LEU A 28 10.52 -25.80 16.68
CA LEU A 28 11.67 -25.53 17.55
C LEU A 28 12.97 -26.21 17.09
N GLY A 29 12.91 -27.13 16.11
CA GLY A 29 14.10 -27.82 15.60
C GLY A 29 14.72 -28.84 16.57
N HIS A 30 14.10 -29.09 17.73
CA HIS A 30 14.51 -30.13 18.67
C HIS A 30 13.33 -30.98 19.15
N PRO A 31 13.57 -32.24 19.59
CA PRO A 31 12.53 -33.14 20.08
C PRO A 31 12.17 -32.91 21.56
N PHE A 32 12.85 -32.00 22.26
CA PHE A 32 12.60 -31.73 23.68
C PHE A 32 11.29 -30.95 23.89
N LEU A 33 10.75 -31.08 25.11
CA LEU A 33 9.62 -30.29 25.57
C LEU A 33 9.99 -28.80 25.51
N PRO A 34 9.12 -27.91 25.01
CA PRO A 34 9.43 -26.50 24.87
C PRO A 34 9.70 -25.86 26.23
N ASP A 35 10.80 -25.12 26.33
CA ASP A 35 11.04 -24.30 27.51
C ASP A 35 10.02 -23.14 27.58
N PRO A 36 9.68 -22.63 28.78
CA PRO A 36 8.74 -21.52 28.93
C PRO A 36 8.98 -20.31 27.99
N PRO A 37 10.22 -19.80 27.80
CA PRO A 37 10.47 -18.73 26.83
C PRO A 37 10.24 -19.14 25.37
N GLU A 38 10.53 -20.38 24.99
CA GLU A 38 10.31 -20.88 23.62
C GLU A 38 8.82 -20.98 23.31
N LEU A 39 8.04 -21.49 24.27
CA LEU A 39 6.58 -21.51 24.16
C LEU A 39 6.01 -20.11 23.99
N ARG A 40 6.54 -19.12 24.72
CA ARG A 40 6.12 -17.71 24.58
C ARG A 40 6.47 -17.15 23.21
N GLN A 41 7.66 -17.45 22.68
CA GLN A 41 8.07 -16.99 21.35
C GLN A 41 7.16 -17.53 20.25
N GLU A 42 6.84 -18.83 20.29
CA GLU A 42 5.93 -19.44 19.32
C GLU A 42 4.50 -18.90 19.46
N CYS A 43 4.01 -18.68 20.69
CA CYS A 43 2.73 -18.01 20.92
C CYS A 43 2.70 -16.58 20.33
N ASN A 44 3.78 -15.80 20.55
CA ASN A 44 3.89 -14.45 20.01
C ASN A 44 3.95 -14.47 18.46
N LYS A 45 4.65 -15.44 17.88
CA LYS A 45 4.77 -15.60 16.42
C LYS A 45 3.42 -15.89 15.76
N VAL A 46 2.60 -16.73 16.39
CA VAL A 46 1.23 -17.03 15.93
C VAL A 46 0.32 -15.80 16.05
N MET A 47 0.42 -15.08 17.16
CA MET A 47 -0.46 -13.92 17.41
C MET A 47 -0.06 -12.66 16.66
N LYS A 48 1.23 -12.49 16.32
CA LYS A 48 1.76 -11.31 15.62
C LYS A 48 0.94 -10.90 14.38
N PRO A 49 0.67 -11.78 13.39
CA PRO A 49 -0.10 -11.37 12.21
C PRO A 49 -1.53 -10.92 12.54
N ILE A 50 -2.15 -11.50 13.57
CA ILE A 50 -3.50 -11.12 14.02
C ILE A 50 -3.45 -9.72 14.65
N LEU A 51 -2.49 -9.48 15.54
CA LEU A 51 -2.32 -8.18 16.18
C LEU A 51 -1.95 -7.08 15.17
N ASP A 52 -1.08 -7.39 14.21
CA ASP A 52 -0.70 -6.47 13.14
C ASP A 52 -1.90 -6.13 12.25
N ALA A 53 -2.76 -7.11 11.91
CA ALA A 53 -3.99 -6.87 11.18
C ALA A 53 -4.97 -5.98 11.97
N MET A 54 -5.17 -6.26 13.26
CA MET A 54 -6.03 -5.43 14.12
C MET A 54 -5.51 -3.99 14.24
N ALA A 55 -4.19 -3.82 14.35
CA ALA A 55 -3.57 -2.49 14.39
C ALA A 55 -3.74 -1.74 13.07
N TRP A 56 -3.63 -2.45 11.94
CA TRP A 56 -3.85 -1.88 10.62
C TRP A 56 -5.30 -1.44 10.43
N ASP A 57 -6.27 -2.27 10.81
CA ASP A 57 -7.69 -1.95 10.75
C ASP A 57 -8.03 -0.74 11.63
N ALA A 58 -7.51 -0.69 12.86
CA ALA A 58 -7.72 0.44 13.75
C ALA A 58 -7.14 1.75 13.19
N ASN A 59 -5.96 1.70 12.57
CA ASN A 59 -5.35 2.85 11.90
C ASN A 59 -6.18 3.28 10.68
N ARG A 60 -6.65 2.32 9.87
CA ARG A 60 -7.51 2.59 8.71
C ARG A 60 -8.80 3.26 9.13
N ASP A 61 -9.45 2.77 10.18
CA ASP A 61 -10.67 3.34 10.72
C ASP A 61 -10.46 4.77 11.24
N ARG A 62 -9.33 5.05 11.89
CA ARG A 62 -8.96 6.41 12.30
C ARG A 62 -8.86 7.34 11.10
N ILE A 63 -8.12 6.94 10.06
CA ILE A 63 -7.96 7.75 8.84
C ILE A 63 -9.31 7.99 8.15
N LEU A 64 -10.17 6.97 8.08
CA LEU A 64 -11.50 7.13 7.49
C LEU A 64 -12.40 8.07 8.29
N ARG A 65 -12.30 8.09 9.61
CA ARG A 65 -13.02 9.04 10.48
C ARG A 65 -12.52 10.47 10.25
N GLU A 66 -11.21 10.66 10.24
CA GLU A 66 -10.58 11.96 9.96
C GLU A 66 -11.01 12.50 8.59
N GLN A 67 -10.94 11.68 7.53
CA GLN A 67 -11.40 12.07 6.20
C GLN A 67 -12.89 12.44 6.17
N ARG A 68 -13.74 11.71 6.92
CA ARG A 68 -15.17 12.01 7.01
C ARG A 68 -15.42 13.33 7.74
N GLU A 69 -14.63 13.63 8.76
CA GLU A 69 -14.67 14.91 9.47
C GLU A 69 -14.22 16.06 8.58
N GLU A 70 -13.10 15.92 7.88
CA GLU A 70 -12.63 16.90 6.90
C GLU A 70 -13.66 17.15 5.80
N GLN A 71 -14.27 16.08 5.25
CA GLN A 71 -15.33 16.23 4.25
C GLN A 71 -16.55 16.97 4.80
N ARG A 72 -16.96 16.68 6.05
CA ARG A 72 -18.04 17.41 6.71
C ARG A 72 -17.70 18.89 6.88
N GLN A 73 -16.49 19.20 7.35
CA GLN A 73 -16.04 20.59 7.52
C GLN A 73 -16.01 21.33 6.17
N ARG A 74 -15.41 20.73 5.14
CA ARG A 74 -15.39 21.30 3.79
C ARG A 74 -16.79 21.54 3.24
N SER A 75 -17.70 20.59 3.43
CA SER A 75 -19.08 20.71 2.97
C SER A 75 -19.83 21.83 3.70
N GLN A 76 -19.59 21.98 5.01
CA GLN A 76 -20.14 23.09 5.79
C GLN A 76 -19.58 24.44 5.34
N SER A 77 -18.26 24.55 5.08
CA SER A 77 -17.68 25.80 4.56
C SER A 77 -18.23 26.16 3.17
N GLN A 78 -18.46 25.16 2.30
CA GLN A 78 -19.03 25.37 0.96
C GLN A 78 -20.54 25.65 0.98
N SER A 79 -21.27 25.22 2.01
CA SER A 79 -22.70 25.52 2.12
C SER A 79 -22.93 27.02 2.38
N THR A 80 -21.99 27.69 3.05
CA THR A 80 -22.01 29.14 3.30
C THR A 80 -21.55 29.98 2.09
N TRP A 81 -21.09 29.37 1.00
CA TRP A 81 -20.65 30.13 -0.18
C TRP A 81 -21.80 30.80 -0.92
N THR A 82 -21.63 32.10 -1.17
CA THR A 82 -22.49 32.87 -2.07
C THR A 82 -22.35 32.38 -3.53
N PRO A 83 -23.37 32.58 -4.38
CA PRO A 83 -23.32 32.17 -5.79
C PRO A 83 -22.14 32.76 -6.57
N GLU A 84 -21.78 34.01 -6.28
CA GLU A 84 -20.64 34.71 -6.91
C GLU A 84 -19.28 34.16 -6.45
N SER A 85 -19.17 33.71 -5.19
CA SER A 85 -17.96 33.04 -4.69
C SER A 85 -17.78 31.67 -5.35
N ARG A 86 -18.87 30.95 -5.62
CA ARG A 86 -18.85 29.67 -6.36
C ARG A 86 -18.32 29.85 -7.78
N ALA A 87 -18.80 30.87 -8.50
CA ALA A 87 -18.38 31.16 -9.87
C ALA A 87 -16.87 31.43 -9.97
N ARG A 88 -16.33 32.30 -9.09
CA ARG A 88 -14.89 32.61 -9.05
C ARG A 88 -14.03 31.38 -8.74
N ALA A 89 -14.51 30.50 -7.88
CA ALA A 89 -13.81 29.27 -7.55
C ALA A 89 -13.86 28.25 -8.69
N THR A 90 -14.99 28.13 -9.38
CA THR A 90 -15.10 27.25 -10.55
C THR A 90 -14.20 27.73 -11.68
N GLU A 91 -14.11 29.04 -11.94
CA GLU A 91 -13.20 29.61 -12.93
C GLU A 91 -11.73 29.37 -12.56
N LYS A 92 -11.36 29.59 -11.30
CA LYS A 92 -10.01 29.29 -10.80
C LYS A 92 -9.67 27.81 -10.90
N TRP A 93 -10.63 26.91 -10.63
CA TRP A 93 -10.43 25.48 -10.79
C TRP A 93 -10.28 25.10 -12.27
N GLN A 94 -11.09 25.68 -13.15
CA GLN A 94 -11.01 25.43 -14.59
C GLN A 94 -9.68 25.92 -15.19
N SER A 95 -9.17 27.08 -14.77
CA SER A 95 -7.87 27.59 -15.25
C SER A 95 -6.70 26.74 -14.76
N VAL A 96 -6.73 26.28 -13.50
CA VAL A 96 -5.73 25.33 -12.97
C VAL A 96 -5.81 23.99 -13.70
N LYS A 97 -7.02 23.48 -13.93
CA LYS A 97 -7.22 22.23 -14.69
C LYS A 97 -6.71 22.37 -16.13
N ALA A 98 -6.98 23.49 -16.78
CA ALA A 98 -6.48 23.77 -18.13
C ALA A 98 -4.95 23.82 -18.16
N ALA A 99 -4.30 24.53 -17.24
CA ALA A 99 -2.84 24.58 -17.15
C ALA A 99 -2.21 23.21 -16.83
N MET A 100 -2.89 22.38 -16.04
CA MET A 100 -2.42 21.02 -15.74
C MET A 100 -2.58 20.09 -16.95
N GLN A 101 -3.67 20.24 -17.70
CA GLN A 101 -3.91 19.50 -18.92
C GLN A 101 -2.90 19.90 -20.01
N ASP A 102 -2.61 21.19 -20.14
CA ASP A 102 -1.62 21.73 -21.07
C ASP A 102 -0.22 21.16 -20.81
N LYS A 103 0.23 21.16 -19.55
CA LYS A 103 1.49 20.50 -19.15
C LYS A 103 1.49 18.99 -19.42
N ARG A 104 0.36 18.33 -19.15
CA ARG A 104 0.22 16.89 -19.42
C ARG A 104 0.27 16.59 -20.90
N ASP A 105 -0.29 17.45 -21.74
CA ASP A 105 -0.32 17.28 -23.19
C ASP A 105 1.03 17.64 -23.82
N GLU A 106 1.75 18.62 -23.28
CA GLU A 106 3.15 18.90 -23.61
C GLU A 106 4.06 17.72 -23.22
N GLU A 107 3.89 17.19 -22.00
CA GLU A 107 4.64 16.03 -21.54
C GLU A 107 4.28 14.76 -22.31
N ASN A 108 3.02 14.54 -22.69
CA ASN A 108 2.60 13.37 -23.49
C ASN A 108 2.65 13.64 -25.00
N SER A 109 3.21 14.77 -25.43
CA SER A 109 3.41 15.03 -26.85
C SER A 109 4.30 13.94 -27.44
N TYR A 110 4.05 13.61 -28.71
CA TYR A 110 4.80 12.57 -29.42
C TYR A 110 6.31 12.82 -29.35
N ASP A 111 6.74 14.07 -29.57
CA ASP A 111 8.14 14.45 -29.56
C ASP A 111 8.77 14.33 -28.16
N ALA A 112 8.06 14.74 -27.10
CA ALA A 112 8.54 14.57 -25.73
C ALA A 112 8.60 13.10 -25.31
N ALA A 113 7.65 12.27 -25.77
CA ALA A 113 7.68 10.83 -25.55
C ALA A 113 8.87 10.18 -26.27
N MET A 114 9.12 10.55 -27.53
CA MET A 114 10.25 10.09 -28.33
C MET A 114 11.60 10.49 -27.72
N ALA A 115 11.73 11.73 -27.24
CA ALA A 115 12.94 12.20 -26.57
C ALA A 115 13.24 11.41 -25.29
N ARG A 116 12.22 11.06 -24.49
CA ARG A 116 12.41 10.21 -23.30
C ARG A 116 12.83 8.79 -23.65
N LEU A 117 12.22 8.22 -24.69
CA LEU A 117 12.60 6.90 -25.18
C LEU A 117 14.05 6.93 -25.66
N GLN A 118 14.44 7.94 -26.43
CA GLN A 118 15.80 8.09 -26.94
C GLN A 118 16.82 8.25 -25.81
N ALA A 119 16.56 9.14 -24.85
CA ALA A 119 17.41 9.30 -23.67
C ALA A 119 17.53 8.00 -22.84
N ALA A 120 16.45 7.21 -22.76
CA ALA A 120 16.48 5.90 -22.09
C ALA A 120 17.28 4.86 -22.88
N ALA A 121 17.24 4.87 -24.21
CA ALA A 121 18.07 3.97 -25.03
C ALA A 121 19.56 4.32 -24.90
N GLU A 122 19.90 5.61 -24.99
CA GLU A 122 21.27 6.11 -24.83
C GLU A 122 21.85 5.78 -23.43
N ALA A 123 21.05 5.92 -22.38
CA ALA A 123 21.44 5.54 -21.01
C ALA A 123 21.71 4.04 -20.85
N ASN A 124 21.09 3.20 -21.69
CA ASN A 124 21.33 1.76 -21.74
C ASN A 124 22.38 1.36 -22.80
N GLY A 125 23.05 2.32 -23.44
CA GLY A 125 24.10 2.08 -24.44
C GLY A 125 23.58 1.61 -25.80
N HIS A 126 22.31 1.87 -26.12
CA HIS A 126 21.67 1.50 -27.38
C HIS A 126 21.21 2.75 -28.15
N GLU A 127 21.32 2.73 -29.48
CA GLU A 127 20.74 3.77 -30.35
C GLU A 127 19.28 3.42 -30.66
N LEU A 128 18.39 4.42 -30.64
CA LEU A 128 16.97 4.21 -30.82
C LEU A 128 16.60 4.21 -32.32
N ASP A 129 16.73 3.05 -32.95
CA ASP A 129 16.41 2.86 -34.36
C ASP A 129 14.98 2.31 -34.56
N LEU A 130 14.03 3.22 -34.86
CA LEU A 130 12.61 2.87 -35.03
C LEU A 130 12.32 2.08 -36.31
N GLU A 131 13.21 2.11 -37.31
CA GLU A 131 12.97 1.43 -38.61
C GLU A 131 13.37 -0.05 -38.56
N THR A 132 14.37 -0.41 -37.74
CA THR A 132 14.80 -1.80 -37.54
C THR A 132 14.18 -2.46 -36.31
N MET A 133 13.48 -1.70 -35.47
CA MET A 133 12.65 -2.24 -34.38
C MET A 133 11.58 -3.16 -34.95
N LYS A 134 11.79 -4.47 -34.81
CA LYS A 134 10.74 -5.45 -35.09
C LYS A 134 9.53 -5.08 -34.22
N PRO A 135 8.30 -5.03 -34.77
CA PRO A 135 7.12 -4.89 -33.95
C PRO A 135 7.16 -6.03 -32.94
N VAL A 136 7.33 -5.69 -31.67
CA VAL A 136 7.26 -6.67 -30.60
C VAL A 136 5.84 -7.19 -30.70
N SER A 137 5.71 -8.44 -31.18
CA SER A 137 4.48 -9.22 -31.02
C SER A 137 4.03 -8.97 -29.61
N THR A 138 2.85 -8.38 -29.45
CA THR A 138 2.19 -8.19 -28.15
C THR A 138 1.84 -9.56 -27.60
N GLY A 139 2.86 -10.32 -27.21
CA GLY A 139 2.74 -11.46 -26.33
C GLY A 139 2.23 -10.91 -25.01
N SER A 140 1.06 -11.42 -24.62
CA SER A 140 0.32 -11.11 -23.39
C SER A 140 1.13 -10.29 -22.39
N PHE A 141 0.88 -8.98 -22.39
CA PHE A 141 1.43 -8.06 -21.41
C PHE A 141 1.06 -8.62 -20.04
N LYS A 142 2.02 -9.21 -19.30
CA LYS A 142 1.80 -9.55 -17.91
C LYS A 142 1.69 -8.23 -17.18
N GLN A 143 0.45 -7.76 -17.06
CA GLN A 143 0.03 -6.70 -16.17
C GLN A 143 0.63 -7.00 -14.80
N ALA A 144 1.77 -6.38 -14.49
CA ALA A 144 2.30 -6.35 -13.15
C ALA A 144 1.24 -5.62 -12.32
N GLY A 145 0.50 -6.39 -11.53
CA GLY A 145 -0.65 -5.93 -10.76
C GLY A 145 -0.28 -4.68 -9.99
N ARG A 146 -1.02 -3.61 -10.24
CA ARG A 146 -1.09 -2.48 -9.33
C ARG A 146 -1.73 -3.04 -8.05
N ALA A 147 -0.93 -3.17 -7.00
CA ALA A 147 -1.41 -3.56 -5.68
C ALA A 147 -2.53 -2.59 -5.28
N ALA A 148 -3.71 -3.17 -5.04
CA ALA A 148 -4.86 -2.49 -4.46
C ALA A 148 -4.71 -2.38 -2.94
#